data_AF-A0A518IAQ8-F1
#
_entry.id   AF-A0A518IAQ8-F1
#
_cell.length_a   1.000
_cell.length_b   1.000
_cell.length_c   1.000
_cell.angle_alpha   90.00
_cell.angle_beta   90.00
_cell.angle_gamma   90.00
#
_symmetry.space_group_name_H-M   'P 1'
#
loop_
_entity.id
_entity.type
_entity.pdbx_description
1 polymer ?
#
loop_
_entity_poly.entity_id
_entity_poly.type
_entity_poly.pdbx_seq_one_letter_code
_entity_poly.pdbx_strand_id
1 'polypeptide(L)'
;MWNVQVNQPTDHRILRFTVENESDPVSYADVLNLWQQDTEFCAWFVSVLADAPFSAFRWETPPVSTKTIDRPFEFVLIDSPGLAEYPDEKTFATHFCDADDTGVVVFPNLRKDATLVVPCPLVAATAYGHLAAFIREAPELQKRELWKAVGTAMQKRFSSKPVWLSTAGAGVSWLHVRLDDRPKYYHYQAYRGMESNGFN
;
A
#
# COMPACT_ATOMS: atom_id res chain seq x y z
N MET A 1 6.71 -0.65 -21.82
CA MET A 1 7.35 -1.43 -20.72
C MET A 1 7.46 -0.53 -19.48
N TRP A 2 7.00 -1.00 -18.32
CA TRP A 2 7.02 -0.21 -17.08
C TRP A 2 8.41 -0.14 -16.45
N ASN A 3 8.73 1.01 -15.86
CA ASN A 3 9.95 1.23 -15.10
C ASN A 3 9.68 2.17 -13.91
N VAL A 4 10.62 2.23 -12.98
CA VAL A 4 10.59 3.17 -11.86
C VAL A 4 11.79 4.09 -11.87
N GLN A 5 11.55 5.37 -11.64
CA GLN A 5 12.62 6.30 -11.24
C GLN A 5 12.69 6.28 -9.72
N VAL A 6 13.89 6.05 -9.18
CA VAL A 6 14.14 6.02 -7.74
C VAL A 6 14.96 7.23 -7.36
N ASN A 7 14.40 8.07 -6.49
CA ASN A 7 15.08 9.22 -5.91
C ASN A 7 15.20 9.01 -4.41
N GLN A 8 16.39 9.21 -3.86
CA GLN A 8 16.61 9.21 -2.41
C GLN A 8 16.51 10.66 -1.91
N PRO A 9 15.49 11.02 -1.11
CA PRO A 9 15.46 12.32 -0.45
C PRO A 9 16.65 12.49 0.51
N THR A 10 16.79 13.69 1.10
CA THR A 10 17.88 13.99 2.06
C THR A 10 17.94 13.01 3.24
N ASP A 11 16.81 12.39 3.59
CA ASP A 11 16.77 11.28 4.54
C ASP A 11 17.04 9.94 3.82
N HIS A 12 18.20 9.35 4.10
CA HIS A 12 18.62 8.08 3.51
C HIS A 12 17.71 6.89 3.83
N ARG A 13 16.83 7.02 4.83
CA ARG A 13 15.84 6.00 5.18
C ARG A 13 14.64 5.98 4.24
N ILE A 14 14.55 6.92 3.30
CA ILE A 14 13.41 7.07 2.41
C ILE A 14 13.87 6.85 0.98
N LEU A 15 13.11 6.05 0.23
CA LEU A 15 13.23 5.95 -1.22
C LEU A 15 11.90 6.37 -1.83
N ARG A 16 11.93 7.33 -2.75
CA ARG A 16 10.77 7.81 -3.50
C ARG A 16 10.79 7.22 -4.89
N PHE A 17 9.66 6.66 -5.31
CA PHE A 17 9.47 5.98 -6.57
C PHE A 17 8.41 6.70 -7.39
N THR A 18 8.68 6.93 -8.67
CA THR A 18 7.68 7.34 -9.66
C THR A 18 7.59 6.27 -10.75
N VAL A 19 6.39 5.99 -11.24
CA VAL A 19 6.14 4.93 -12.24
C VAL A 19 5.98 5.54 -13.63
N GLU A 20 6.69 4.98 -14.59
CA GLU A 20 6.68 5.40 -15.99
C GLU A 20 6.39 4.20 -16.91
N ASN A 21 5.74 4.44 -18.04
CA ASN A 21 5.63 3.50 -19.14
C ASN A 21 6.29 4.12 -20.37
N GLU A 22 7.40 3.53 -20.83
CA GLU A 22 8.14 4.00 -22.03
C GLU A 22 8.55 5.50 -21.99
N SER A 23 8.71 6.04 -20.77
CA SER A 23 9.05 7.44 -20.40
C SER A 23 7.85 8.35 -20.09
N ASP A 24 6.62 7.89 -20.32
CA ASP A 24 5.43 8.66 -19.93
C ASP A 24 5.04 8.32 -18.49
N PRO A 25 4.82 9.33 -17.62
CA PRO A 25 4.35 9.09 -16.26
C PRO A 25 2.99 8.37 -16.27
N VAL A 26 2.87 7.30 -15.49
CA VAL A 26 1.60 6.58 -15.32
C VAL A 26 0.79 7.28 -14.24
N SER A 27 -0.48 7.61 -14.51
CA SER A 27 -1.32 8.31 -13.53
C SER A 27 -1.71 7.39 -12.36
N TYR A 28 -2.14 7.99 -11.24
CA TYR A 28 -2.69 7.22 -10.13
C TYR A 28 -3.93 6.43 -10.56
N ALA A 29 -4.81 7.03 -11.38
CA ALA A 29 -5.98 6.36 -11.95
C ALA A 29 -5.61 5.09 -12.71
N ASP A 30 -4.59 5.19 -13.57
CA ASP A 30 -4.13 4.07 -14.39
C ASP A 30 -3.52 2.96 -13.53
N VAL A 31 -2.72 3.31 -12.52
CA VAL A 31 -2.18 2.31 -11.59
C VAL A 31 -3.30 1.56 -10.85
N LEU A 32 -4.37 2.25 -10.42
CA LEU A 32 -5.52 1.56 -9.81
C LEU A 32 -6.19 0.59 -10.78
N ASN A 33 -6.30 0.94 -12.06
CA ASN A 33 -6.87 0.07 -13.09
C ASN A 33 -5.94 -1.13 -13.38
N LEU A 34 -4.63 -0.87 -13.53
CA LEU A 34 -3.62 -1.89 -13.80
C LEU A 34 -3.52 -2.90 -12.65
N TRP A 35 -3.56 -2.46 -11.38
CA TRP A 35 -3.62 -3.39 -10.24
C TRP A 35 -4.83 -4.33 -10.27
N GLN A 36 -5.93 -3.92 -10.92
CA GLN A 36 -7.14 -4.72 -10.96
C GLN A 36 -7.22 -5.65 -12.16
N GLN A 37 -6.60 -5.26 -13.28
CA GLN A 37 -6.84 -5.89 -14.58
C GLN A 37 -5.59 -6.51 -15.21
N ASP A 38 -4.40 -6.04 -14.84
CA ASP A 38 -3.14 -6.42 -15.49
C ASP A 38 -2.26 -7.24 -14.54
N THR A 39 -2.18 -8.55 -14.81
CA THR A 39 -1.39 -9.46 -13.98
C THR A 39 0.11 -9.23 -14.12
N GLU A 40 0.57 -8.76 -15.28
CA GLU A 40 1.99 -8.48 -15.54
C GLU A 40 2.43 -7.23 -14.79
N PHE A 41 1.62 -6.18 -14.82
CA PHE A 41 1.88 -4.97 -14.02
C PHE A 41 1.91 -5.28 -12.53
N CYS A 42 0.98 -6.10 -12.03
CA CYS A 42 0.97 -6.51 -10.63
C CYS A 42 2.25 -7.25 -10.24
N ALA A 43 2.68 -8.21 -11.04
CA ALA A 43 3.90 -8.98 -10.80
C ALA A 43 5.14 -8.08 -10.81
N TRP A 44 5.22 -7.16 -11.79
CA TRP A 44 6.28 -6.17 -11.87
C TRP A 44 6.28 -5.22 -10.66
N PHE A 45 5.12 -4.72 -10.24
CA PHE A 45 5.02 -3.82 -9.10
C PHE A 45 5.45 -4.52 -7.79
N VAL A 46 5.06 -5.79 -7.63
CA VAL A 46 5.52 -6.63 -6.52
C VAL A 46 7.03 -6.82 -6.54
N SER A 47 7.64 -7.04 -7.72
CA SER A 47 9.11 -7.20 -7.81
C SER A 47 9.84 -5.91 -7.44
N VAL A 48 9.35 -4.75 -7.88
CA VAL A 48 9.89 -3.43 -7.48
C VAL A 48 9.92 -3.28 -5.94
N LEU A 49 8.85 -3.69 -5.26
CA LEU A 49 8.81 -3.67 -3.80
C LEU A 49 9.75 -4.69 -3.16
N ALA A 50 9.93 -5.86 -3.79
CA ALA A 50 10.76 -6.96 -3.27
C ALA A 50 12.24 -6.63 -3.30
N ASP A 51 12.66 -5.94 -4.36
CA ASP A 51 14.03 -5.50 -4.61
C ASP A 51 14.45 -4.31 -3.73
N ALA A 52 13.52 -3.70 -3.00
CA ALA A 52 13.84 -2.63 -2.06
C ALA A 52 14.85 -3.13 -1.00
N PRO A 53 15.90 -2.34 -0.67
CA PRO A 53 17.02 -2.78 0.16
C PRO A 53 16.69 -2.89 1.67
N PHE A 54 15.47 -2.52 2.08
CA PHE A 54 15.06 -2.51 3.47
C PHE A 54 14.54 -3.88 3.92
N SER A 55 14.96 -4.33 5.10
CA SER A 55 14.46 -5.60 5.68
C SER A 55 12.96 -5.53 5.95
N ALA A 56 12.49 -4.39 6.49
CA ALA A 56 11.09 -4.06 6.67
C ALA A 56 10.87 -2.56 6.39
N PHE A 57 9.76 -2.23 5.72
CA PHE A 57 9.48 -0.86 5.32
C PHE A 57 7.99 -0.53 5.44
N ARG A 58 7.72 0.77 5.61
CA ARG A 58 6.40 1.36 5.36
C ARG A 58 6.29 1.74 3.89
N TRP A 59 5.08 1.70 3.39
CA TRP A 59 4.75 2.15 2.05
C TRP A 59 3.65 3.22 2.16
N GLU A 60 3.86 4.38 1.54
CA GLU A 60 2.94 5.52 1.59
C GLU A 60 2.83 6.16 0.20
N THR A 61 1.63 6.59 -0.18
CA THR A 61 1.40 7.41 -1.39
C THR A 61 1.00 8.83 -1.00
N PRO A 62 1.04 9.82 -1.92
CA PRO A 62 0.37 11.10 -1.68
C PRO A 62 -1.14 10.93 -1.44
N PRO A 63 -1.83 11.92 -0.83
CA PRO A 63 -3.28 11.90 -0.71
C PRO A 63 -3.97 11.99 -2.08
N VAL A 64 -5.00 11.17 -2.26
CA VAL A 64 -5.72 11.03 -3.52
C VAL A 64 -7.17 11.48 -3.40
N SER A 65 -7.60 12.36 -4.30
CA SER A 65 -8.99 12.82 -4.45
C SER A 65 -9.32 12.98 -5.93
N THR A 66 -10.55 13.37 -6.23
CA THR A 66 -10.97 13.71 -7.61
C THR A 66 -10.11 14.76 -8.28
N LYS A 67 -9.43 15.63 -7.53
CA LYS A 67 -8.53 16.65 -8.06
C LYS A 67 -7.11 16.15 -8.32
N THR A 68 -6.74 14.99 -7.79
CA THR A 68 -5.33 14.54 -7.75
C THR A 68 -5.12 13.14 -8.32
N ILE A 69 -6.19 12.45 -8.74
CA ILE A 69 -6.12 11.10 -9.31
C ILE A 69 -5.32 11.02 -10.62
N ASP A 70 -5.33 12.09 -11.41
CA ASP A 70 -4.63 12.14 -12.70
C ASP A 70 -3.16 12.55 -12.53
N ARG A 71 -2.69 12.80 -11.30
CA ARG A 71 -1.27 13.06 -11.05
C ARG A 71 -0.45 11.80 -11.36
N PRO A 72 0.83 11.96 -11.75
CA PRO A 72 1.77 10.85 -11.80
C PRO A 72 1.75 10.04 -10.51
N PHE A 73 1.67 8.72 -10.66
CA PHE A 73 1.71 7.81 -9.54
C PHE A 73 3.09 7.81 -8.91
N GLU A 74 3.11 7.98 -7.60
CA GLU A 74 4.31 7.91 -6.80
C GLU A 74 4.05 7.32 -5.43
N PHE A 75 5.11 6.76 -4.83
CA PHE A 75 5.08 6.25 -3.47
C PHE A 75 6.46 6.39 -2.83
N VAL A 76 6.49 6.27 -1.51
CA VAL A 76 7.74 6.17 -0.75
C VAL A 76 7.81 4.84 -0.02
N LEU A 77 9.03 4.30 0.06
CA LEU A 77 9.41 3.27 1.01
C LEU A 77 10.22 3.90 2.12
N ILE A 78 9.85 3.62 3.36
CA ILE A 78 10.51 4.17 4.55
C ILE A 78 11.06 3.01 5.36
N ASP A 79 12.37 2.97 5.53
CA ASP A 79 13.08 1.97 6.32
C ASP A 79 12.56 1.94 7.75
N SER A 80 12.04 0.78 8.15
CA SER A 80 11.37 0.60 9.43
C SER A 80 11.63 -0.81 9.96
N PRO A 81 12.88 -1.16 10.31
CA PRO A 81 13.26 -2.50 10.76
C PRO A 81 12.52 -2.94 12.02
N GLY A 82 12.05 -2.00 12.84
CA GLY A 82 11.20 -2.27 14.00
C GLY A 82 9.80 -2.80 13.67
N LEU A 83 9.43 -2.95 12.39
CA LEU A 83 8.22 -3.70 12.00
C LEU A 83 8.43 -5.21 11.99
N ALA A 84 9.68 -5.70 12.00
CA ALA A 84 10.00 -7.12 12.00
C ALA A 84 9.81 -7.75 13.41
N GLU A 85 8.68 -7.44 14.05
CA GLU A 85 8.25 -8.04 15.29
C GLU A 85 7.46 -9.34 15.01
N TYR A 86 7.20 -10.11 16.06
CA TYR A 86 6.45 -11.36 15.93
C TYR A 86 5.04 -11.09 15.35
N PRO A 87 4.62 -11.80 14.29
CA PRO A 87 3.32 -11.57 13.68
C PRO A 87 2.15 -11.82 14.64
N ASP A 88 1.18 -10.91 14.66
CA ASP A 88 -0.05 -11.05 15.45
C ASP A 88 -1.22 -11.48 14.57
N GLU A 89 -1.35 -12.79 14.40
CA GLU A 89 -2.44 -13.42 13.65
C GLU A 89 -3.82 -13.21 14.31
N LYS A 90 -3.86 -12.96 15.63
CA LYS A 90 -5.10 -12.95 16.40
C LYS A 90 -5.90 -11.67 16.20
N THR A 91 -5.25 -10.54 15.94
CA THR A 91 -5.92 -9.24 15.85
C THR A 91 -6.99 -9.20 14.74
N PHE A 92 -6.76 -9.86 13.60
CA PHE A 92 -7.70 -9.88 12.49
C PHE A 92 -8.37 -11.25 12.27
N ALA A 93 -8.14 -12.23 13.14
CA ALA A 93 -8.62 -13.60 12.99
C ALA A 93 -10.14 -13.71 12.77
N THR A 94 -10.92 -12.84 13.42
CA THR A 94 -12.39 -12.82 13.26
C THR A 94 -12.85 -12.35 11.88
N HIS A 95 -11.99 -11.72 11.10
CA HIS A 95 -12.31 -11.30 9.73
C HIS A 95 -11.89 -12.34 8.69
N PHE A 96 -10.94 -13.22 9.01
CA PHE A 96 -10.45 -14.22 8.06
C PHE A 96 -11.52 -15.26 7.66
N CYS A 97 -12.58 -15.42 8.46
CA CYS A 97 -13.71 -16.28 8.09
C CYS A 97 -14.52 -15.73 6.90
N ASP A 98 -14.41 -14.44 6.60
CA ASP A 98 -15.08 -13.79 5.49
C ASP A 98 -14.25 -13.85 4.19
N ALA A 99 -13.05 -14.46 4.25
CA ALA A 99 -12.19 -14.61 3.10
C ALA A 99 -12.79 -15.59 2.08
N ASP A 100 -12.80 -15.18 0.82
CA ASP A 100 -12.98 -16.11 -0.29
C ASP A 100 -11.65 -16.82 -0.61
N ASP A 101 -11.63 -17.58 -1.69
CA ASP A 101 -10.44 -18.33 -2.14
C ASP A 101 -9.22 -17.42 -2.46
N THR A 102 -9.39 -16.09 -2.49
CA THR A 102 -8.28 -15.14 -2.71
C THR A 102 -7.43 -14.89 -1.46
N GLY A 103 -7.97 -15.19 -0.27
CA GLY A 103 -7.27 -14.99 0.99
C GLY A 103 -6.97 -13.52 1.32
N VAL A 104 -7.79 -12.57 0.87
CA VAL A 104 -7.68 -11.15 1.21
C VAL A 104 -9.05 -10.62 1.66
N VAL A 105 -9.08 -9.94 2.81
CA VAL A 105 -10.32 -9.40 3.37
C VAL A 105 -10.29 -7.87 3.40
N VAL A 106 -11.45 -7.26 3.19
CA VAL A 106 -11.62 -5.80 3.16
C VAL A 106 -12.74 -5.40 4.11
N PHE A 107 -12.44 -4.59 5.12
CA PHE A 107 -13.41 -4.21 6.15
C PHE A 107 -13.10 -2.82 6.75
N PRO A 108 -14.10 -2.09 7.29
CA PRO A 108 -13.84 -0.86 8.02
C PRO A 108 -13.13 -1.14 9.34
N ASN A 109 -12.24 -0.24 9.78
CA ASN A 109 -11.66 -0.35 11.12
C ASN A 109 -12.72 -0.11 12.23
N LEU A 110 -12.35 -0.38 13.48
CA LEU A 110 -13.26 -0.26 14.64
C LEU A 110 -13.97 1.09 14.76
N ARG A 111 -13.29 2.19 14.40
CA ARG A 111 -13.85 3.55 14.45
C ARG A 111 -14.58 3.95 13.16
N LYS A 112 -14.54 3.10 12.13
CA LYS A 112 -15.11 3.33 10.79
C LYS A 112 -14.59 4.60 10.11
N ASP A 113 -13.39 5.05 10.47
CA ASP A 113 -12.67 6.18 9.86
C ASP A 113 -11.57 5.74 8.88
N ALA A 114 -11.42 4.42 8.68
CA ALA A 114 -10.54 3.84 7.69
C ALA A 114 -11.11 2.53 7.12
N THR A 115 -10.76 2.23 5.87
CA THR A 115 -10.92 0.88 5.29
C THR A 115 -9.58 0.16 5.36
N LEU A 116 -9.60 -1.10 5.80
CA LEU A 116 -8.43 -1.97 5.89
C LEU A 116 -8.52 -3.04 4.80
N VAL A 117 -7.40 -3.31 4.14
CA VAL A 117 -7.20 -4.46 3.24
C VAL A 117 -6.12 -5.33 3.87
N VAL A 118 -6.46 -6.56 4.20
CA VAL A 118 -5.65 -7.45 5.06
C VAL A 118 -5.53 -8.83 4.42
N PRO A 119 -4.32 -9.36 4.18
CA PRO A 119 -4.16 -10.74 3.74
C PRO A 119 -4.39 -11.72 4.90
N CYS A 120 -4.99 -12.85 4.57
CA CYS A 120 -5.21 -13.98 5.47
C CYS A 120 -3.99 -14.90 5.51
N PRO A 121 -3.78 -15.66 6.60
CA PRO A 121 -2.70 -16.63 6.71
C PRO A 121 -2.91 -17.83 5.75
N LEU A 122 -2.19 -17.86 4.63
CA LEU A 122 -2.15 -19.02 3.72
C LEU A 122 -0.84 -19.82 3.85
N VAL A 123 0.24 -19.16 4.29
CA VAL A 123 1.55 -19.76 4.58
C VAL A 123 1.99 -19.40 6.00
N ALA A 124 3.27 -19.59 6.33
CA ALA A 124 3.81 -19.26 7.64
C ALA A 124 3.50 -17.80 8.04
N ALA A 125 3.14 -17.58 9.31
CA ALA A 125 2.76 -16.26 9.84
C ALA A 125 3.83 -15.18 9.62
N THR A 126 5.11 -15.57 9.54
CA THR A 126 6.26 -14.67 9.27
C THR A 126 6.10 -13.88 7.97
N ALA A 127 5.44 -14.44 6.97
CA ALA A 127 5.15 -13.76 5.72
C ALA A 127 4.18 -12.58 5.90
N TYR A 128 3.45 -12.49 7.00
CA TYR A 128 2.34 -11.54 7.14
C TYR A 128 2.61 -10.41 8.13
N GLY A 129 3.77 -10.34 8.79
CA GLY A 129 4.05 -9.30 9.79
C GLY A 129 4.05 -7.87 9.22
N HIS A 130 4.56 -7.70 8.00
CA HIS A 130 4.63 -6.40 7.30
C HIS A 130 4.71 -6.59 5.78
N LEU A 131 4.64 -5.47 5.04
CA LEU A 131 4.58 -5.50 3.57
C LEU A 131 5.80 -6.19 2.95
N ALA A 132 7.01 -5.87 3.41
CA ALA A 132 8.24 -6.44 2.85
C ALA A 132 8.35 -7.97 3.00
N ALA A 133 7.89 -8.56 4.11
CA ALA A 133 7.85 -10.01 4.27
C ALA A 133 6.79 -10.62 3.33
N PHE A 134 5.61 -10.01 3.27
CA PHE A 134 4.50 -10.49 2.46
C PHE A 134 4.84 -10.56 0.98
N ILE A 135 5.36 -9.48 0.41
CA ILE A 135 5.72 -9.43 -1.00
C ILE A 135 6.90 -10.35 -1.36
N ARG A 136 7.74 -10.74 -0.39
CA ARG A 136 8.87 -11.68 -0.60
C ARG A 136 8.48 -13.14 -0.39
N GLU A 137 7.55 -13.43 0.53
CA GLU A 137 7.32 -14.81 1.02
C GLU A 137 5.91 -15.36 0.73
N ALA A 138 4.90 -14.50 0.54
CA ALA A 138 3.53 -14.97 0.32
C ALA A 138 3.35 -15.62 -1.08
N PRO A 139 2.24 -16.34 -1.33
CA PRO A 139 1.91 -16.84 -2.66
C PRO A 139 1.67 -15.70 -3.67
N GLU A 140 2.14 -15.84 -4.91
CA GLU A 140 2.00 -14.83 -5.98
C GLU A 140 0.55 -14.43 -6.24
N LEU A 141 -0.37 -15.41 -6.21
CA LEU A 141 -1.80 -15.16 -6.35
C LEU A 141 -2.29 -14.20 -5.26
N GLN A 142 -1.93 -14.44 -4.00
CA GLN A 142 -2.37 -13.62 -2.88
C GLN A 142 -1.79 -12.19 -2.95
N LYS A 143 -0.53 -12.05 -3.40
CA LYS A 143 0.10 -10.73 -3.61
C LYS A 143 -0.69 -9.91 -4.62
N ARG A 144 -1.09 -10.54 -5.73
CA ARG A 144 -1.92 -9.89 -6.76
C ARG A 144 -3.29 -9.52 -6.22
N GLU A 145 -3.98 -10.45 -5.55
CA GLU A 145 -5.33 -10.18 -5.04
C GLU A 145 -5.32 -9.09 -3.95
N LEU A 146 -4.21 -8.93 -3.21
CA LEU A 146 -4.03 -7.79 -2.30
C LEU A 146 -4.09 -6.45 -3.06
N TRP A 147 -3.28 -6.29 -4.11
CA TRP A 147 -3.24 -5.04 -4.88
C TRP A 147 -4.53 -4.78 -5.65
N LYS A 148 -5.17 -5.82 -6.18
CA LYS A 148 -6.51 -5.72 -6.77
C LYS A 148 -7.55 -5.26 -5.76
N ALA A 149 -7.54 -5.80 -4.54
CA ALA A 149 -8.44 -5.39 -3.47
C ALA A 149 -8.19 -3.94 -3.04
N VAL A 150 -6.92 -3.51 -2.97
CA VAL A 150 -6.53 -2.11 -2.74
C VAL A 150 -7.07 -1.20 -3.85
N GLY A 151 -6.88 -1.57 -5.11
CA GLY A 151 -7.38 -0.82 -6.26
C GLY A 151 -8.90 -0.65 -6.23
N THR A 152 -9.60 -1.75 -6.00
CA THR A 152 -11.05 -1.79 -5.85
C THR A 152 -11.54 -0.92 -4.68
N ALA A 153 -10.87 -1.01 -3.53
CA ALA A 153 -11.24 -0.23 -2.35
C ALA A 153 -11.02 1.28 -2.55
N MET A 154 -9.91 1.66 -3.21
CA MET A 154 -9.62 3.06 -3.54
C MET A 154 -10.66 3.64 -4.49
N GLN A 155 -11.05 2.92 -5.54
CA GLN A 155 -12.10 3.36 -6.46
C GLN A 155 -13.45 3.55 -5.74
N LYS A 156 -13.81 2.67 -4.80
CA LYS A 156 -15.03 2.80 -4.00
C LYS A 156 -15.02 4.00 -3.05
N ARG A 157 -13.84 4.38 -2.52
CA ARG A 157 -13.69 5.54 -1.62
C ARG A 157 -13.42 6.85 -2.35
N PHE A 158 -13.32 6.80 -3.67
CA PHE A 158 -12.96 7.95 -4.48
C PHE A 158 -13.98 9.08 -4.35
N SER A 159 -13.52 10.26 -3.92
CA SER A 159 -14.38 11.42 -3.72
C SER A 159 -13.57 12.72 -3.78
N SER A 160 -14.24 13.86 -3.56
CA SER A 160 -13.58 15.15 -3.39
C SER A 160 -12.76 15.25 -2.10
N LYS A 161 -13.04 14.40 -1.10
CA LYS A 161 -12.21 14.29 0.10
C LYS A 161 -11.00 13.41 -0.19
N PRO A 162 -9.79 13.86 0.16
CA PRO A 162 -8.60 13.04 0.01
C PRO A 162 -8.68 11.74 0.82
N VAL A 163 -8.10 10.68 0.25
CA VAL A 163 -7.87 9.39 0.89
C VAL A 163 -6.37 9.19 1.00
N TRP A 164 -5.92 8.77 2.18
CA TRP A 164 -4.52 8.49 2.47
C TRP A 164 -4.30 6.97 2.43
N LEU A 165 -3.57 6.52 1.42
CA LEU A 165 -3.24 5.11 1.21
C LEU A 165 -1.84 4.82 1.76
N SER A 166 -1.73 3.84 2.66
CA SER A 166 -0.44 3.46 3.27
C SER A 166 -0.46 2.07 3.88
N THR A 167 0.70 1.56 4.29
CA THR A 167 0.81 0.45 5.23
C THR A 167 1.16 0.94 6.63
N ALA A 168 0.46 0.41 7.63
CA ALA A 168 0.83 0.58 9.03
C ALA A 168 1.53 -0.68 9.56
N GLY A 169 1.85 -0.69 10.86
CA GLY A 169 2.43 -1.89 11.48
C GLY A 169 3.06 -1.69 12.87
N ALA A 170 3.17 -0.46 13.39
CA ALA A 170 3.80 -0.22 14.70
C ALA A 170 2.93 -0.61 15.91
N GLY A 171 1.62 -0.83 15.74
CA GLY A 171 0.71 -1.20 16.83
C GLY A 171 0.06 -2.57 16.67
N VAL A 172 0.11 -3.13 15.46
CA VAL A 172 -0.40 -4.46 15.11
C VAL A 172 0.59 -5.02 14.10
N SER A 173 1.31 -6.08 14.49
CA SER A 173 2.30 -6.76 13.65
C SER A 173 1.62 -7.74 12.68
N TRP A 174 0.73 -7.22 11.84
CA TRP A 174 0.13 -7.96 10.74
C TRP A 174 -0.12 -6.97 9.62
N LEU A 175 0.23 -7.32 8.38
CA LEU A 175 0.10 -6.45 7.23
C LEU A 175 -1.35 -6.00 7.09
N HIS A 176 -1.54 -4.69 7.07
CA HIS A 176 -2.80 -4.10 6.69
C HIS A 176 -2.53 -2.82 5.90
N VAL A 177 -3.04 -2.80 4.67
CA VAL A 177 -3.10 -1.57 3.87
C VAL A 177 -4.29 -0.76 4.38
N ARG A 178 -4.09 0.53 4.56
CA ARG A 178 -5.06 1.44 5.14
C ARG A 178 -5.44 2.51 4.14
N LEU A 179 -6.74 2.74 4.02
CA LEU A 179 -7.36 3.88 3.34
C LEU A 179 -7.99 4.75 4.43
N ASP A 180 -7.22 5.72 4.93
CA ASP A 180 -7.63 6.61 6.03
C ASP A 180 -8.20 7.93 5.50
N ASP A 181 -9.09 8.56 6.27
CA ASP A 181 -9.62 9.92 6.01
C ASP A 181 -8.64 11.04 6.46
N ARG A 182 -7.47 10.69 7.02
CA ARG A 182 -6.42 11.62 7.46
C ARG A 182 -5.07 10.89 7.57
N PRO A 183 -3.92 11.58 7.49
CA PRO A 183 -2.60 10.96 7.51
C PRO A 183 -2.14 10.58 8.92
N LYS A 184 -2.94 9.85 9.71
CA LYS A 184 -2.62 9.56 11.12
C LYS A 184 -1.33 8.75 11.29
N TYR A 185 -1.06 7.83 10.36
CA TYR A 185 0.06 6.89 10.42
C TYR A 185 1.18 7.18 9.42
N TYR A 186 1.12 8.32 8.74
CA TYR A 186 2.15 8.70 7.78
C TYR A 186 3.42 9.16 8.49
N HIS A 187 4.55 8.70 8.00
CA HIS A 187 5.88 9.10 8.47
C HIS A 187 6.54 10.08 7.50
N TYR A 188 6.18 10.09 6.22
CA TYR A 188 6.72 11.06 5.28
C TYR A 188 6.01 12.42 5.35
N GLN A 189 6.69 13.41 5.94
CA GLN A 189 6.13 14.74 6.24
C GLN A 189 5.62 15.48 4.99
N ALA A 190 6.27 15.31 3.84
CA ALA A 190 5.86 15.97 2.60
C ALA A 190 4.43 15.56 2.19
N TYR A 191 4.03 14.30 2.41
CA TYR A 191 2.66 13.85 2.11
C TYR A 191 1.66 14.29 3.17
N ARG A 192 2.05 14.41 4.44
CA ARG A 192 1.16 14.95 5.50
C ARG A 192 0.79 16.41 5.22
N GLY A 193 1.76 17.22 4.77
CA GLY A 193 1.54 18.64 4.47
C GLY A 193 0.67 18.93 3.24
N MET A 194 0.40 17.93 2.39
CA MET A 194 -0.43 18.11 1.19
C MET A 194 -1.93 18.28 1.50
N GLU A 195 -2.34 18.05 2.75
CA GLU A 195 -3.69 18.37 3.25
C GLU A 195 -3.99 19.88 3.18
N SER A 196 -2.95 20.73 3.29
CA SER A 196 -3.07 22.17 3.52
C SER A 196 -3.06 23.03 2.25
N ASN A 197 -2.52 22.52 1.14
CA ASN A 197 -2.31 23.30 -0.10
C ASN A 197 -3.48 23.19 -1.10
N GLY A 198 -4.66 22.77 -0.64
CA GLY A 198 -5.90 22.67 -1.44
C GLY A 198 -6.79 23.91 -1.43
N PHE A 199 -6.33 25.02 -0.83
CA PHE A 199 -6.99 26.33 -0.86
C PHE A 199 -5.99 27.42 -1.25
N ASN A 200 -5.95 27.72 -2.55
CA ASN A 200 -5.98 29.08 -3.10
C ASN A 200 -6.36 28.99 -4.57
#